data_AF-A0A0N4X4S5-F1
#
_entry.id   AF-A0A0N4X4S5-F1
#
_cell.length_a   1.000
_cell.length_b   1.000
_cell.length_c   1.000
_cell.angle_alpha   90.00
_cell.angle_beta   90.00
_cell.angle_gamma   90.00
#
_symmetry.space_group_name_H-M   'P 1'
#
loop_
_entity.id
_entity.type
_entity.pdbx_description
1 polymer ?
#
loop_
_entity_poly.entity_id
_entity_poly.type
_entity_poly.pdbx_seq_one_letter_code
_entity_poly.pdbx_strand_id
1 'polypeptide(L)'
;MTDPLRTYLEFDVLPSGERSVVKKKLYGIEWETEAFFLESTLEVTLWCNREVESNVWLCEVYIIFGLPSVRSDSLAVHGERIREALVKFHSSNRKHLFVVPRAELNSNHQKFEIALEFRNVVGYRWKSMFPIDFFNPSAFSDLCILFRNTSRKLYANSQYLSIHSPYFAKSLAKTNRELKTAPFIDNSSEVDDTSEFDVMSLRSDILTASNKTSCQPVSHWSNDTLLQSGNAELGTADAANATITLDDVELEDFLVLLRAIYPPSIEITKETVPALISTSYMFEVDQVRWRCEDFLMSNEGISAFDLLKRLEYASLYKMASLQRLPTANRVREMLEDPRTENIPSEVRSLLLETLLQRLKAESIVDKGSRSVQTSTFSRSADDSKEEEDVHLVPIEKVSLMKSELYKERMIPLLVAHCSRKFDAFPQALVEGIASAIISGFDFQDQLHNDAFMIHELKVTIEKQLRADFEVLCSNVKAVSEVVGGQFVTATG
;
A
#
# COMPACT_ATOMS: atom_id res chain seq x y z
N MET A 1 -1.21 0.92 39.07
CA MET A 1 -1.25 -0.28 38.20
C MET A 1 -2.63 -0.32 37.59
N THR A 2 -2.76 0.04 36.32
CA THR A 2 -4.01 -0.09 35.58
C THR A 2 -4.30 -1.56 35.39
N ASP A 3 -5.50 -2.02 35.75
CA ASP A 3 -5.92 -3.40 35.50
C ASP A 3 -5.67 -3.76 34.02
N PRO A 4 -5.12 -4.95 33.73
CA PRO A 4 -4.99 -5.40 32.36
C PRO A 4 -6.37 -5.35 31.70
N LEU A 5 -6.48 -4.67 30.57
CA LEU A 5 -7.72 -4.49 29.83
C LEU A 5 -8.26 -5.86 29.38
N ARG A 6 -9.08 -6.48 30.23
CA ARG A 6 -9.83 -7.70 29.92
C ARG A 6 -10.83 -7.40 28.83
N THR A 7 -10.82 -8.23 27.81
CA THR A 7 -11.78 -8.15 26.71
C THR A 7 -12.51 -9.46 26.57
N TYR A 8 -13.79 -9.42 26.20
CA TYR A 8 -14.67 -10.58 26.21
C TYR A 8 -15.20 -10.92 24.82
N LEU A 9 -15.31 -12.22 24.54
CA LEU A 9 -15.96 -12.83 23.39
C LEU A 9 -17.13 -13.67 23.90
N GLU A 10 -18.35 -13.23 23.64
CA GLU A 10 -19.56 -13.99 23.98
C GLU A 10 -20.05 -14.75 22.75
N PHE A 11 -20.49 -15.98 22.93
CA PHE A 11 -21.07 -16.78 21.86
C PHE A 11 -22.09 -17.78 22.40
N ASP A 12 -23.08 -18.11 21.58
CA ASP A 12 -24.08 -19.13 21.88
C ASP A 12 -23.77 -20.41 21.09
N VAL A 13 -23.97 -21.57 21.70
CA VAL A 13 -23.77 -22.89 21.08
C VAL A 13 -25.10 -23.61 21.00
N LEU A 14 -25.49 -23.98 19.78
CA LEU A 14 -26.76 -24.65 19.54
C LEU A 14 -26.69 -26.13 19.96
N PRO A 15 -27.74 -26.68 20.60
CA PRO A 15 -27.79 -28.09 20.99
C PRO A 15 -27.79 -29.08 19.80
N SER A 16 -28.09 -28.59 18.60
CA SER A 16 -28.20 -29.37 17.35
C SER A 16 -26.86 -29.98 16.87
N GLY A 17 -25.75 -29.65 17.53
CA GLY A 17 -24.40 -30.00 17.06
C GLY A 17 -23.92 -29.11 15.90
N GLU A 18 -24.73 -28.11 15.51
CA GLU A 18 -24.31 -27.12 14.54
C GLU A 18 -23.15 -26.27 15.06
N ARG A 19 -22.27 -25.90 14.13
CA ARG A 19 -21.08 -25.11 14.43
C ARG A 19 -21.47 -23.64 14.59
N SER A 20 -21.24 -23.12 15.79
CA SER A 20 -21.31 -21.69 16.06
C SER A 20 -19.97 -21.04 15.75
N VAL A 21 -19.98 -19.92 15.02
CA VAL A 21 -18.79 -19.16 14.66
C VAL A 21 -19.00 -17.69 15.01
N VAL A 22 -18.11 -17.13 15.82
CA VAL A 22 -18.12 -15.72 16.21
C VAL A 22 -16.79 -15.08 15.89
N LYS A 23 -16.82 -14.01 15.10
CA LYS A 23 -15.65 -13.20 14.76
C LYS A 23 -15.70 -11.86 15.50
N LYS A 24 -14.57 -11.42 16.03
CA LYS A 24 -14.42 -10.10 16.67
C LYS A 24 -12.99 -9.58 16.53
N LYS A 25 -12.86 -8.30 16.23
CA LYS A 25 -11.54 -7.65 16.13
C LYS A 25 -11.18 -6.97 17.44
N LEU A 26 -10.11 -7.41 18.09
CA LEU A 26 -9.61 -6.89 19.38
C LEU A 26 -8.14 -6.52 19.25
N TYR A 27 -7.77 -5.28 19.59
CA TYR A 27 -6.40 -4.77 19.43
C TYR A 27 -5.83 -4.93 18.01
N GLY A 28 -6.71 -4.96 17.01
CA GLY A 28 -6.36 -5.04 15.59
C GLY A 28 -6.18 -6.47 15.11
N ILE A 29 -6.16 -7.41 16.04
CA ILE A 29 -6.11 -8.86 15.83
C ILE A 29 -7.53 -9.35 15.59
N GLU A 30 -7.73 -10.13 14.54
CA GLU A 30 -9.00 -10.82 14.31
C GLU A 30 -9.03 -12.10 15.15
N TRP A 31 -10.03 -12.18 16.03
CA TRP A 31 -10.31 -13.36 16.83
C TRP A 31 -11.53 -14.05 16.26
N GLU A 32 -11.44 -15.36 16.08
CA GLU A 32 -12.54 -16.19 15.61
C GLU A 32 -12.71 -17.35 16.58
N THR A 33 -13.90 -17.50 17.14
CA THR A 33 -14.25 -18.63 18.01
C THR A 33 -15.18 -19.55 17.24
N GLU A 34 -14.82 -20.81 17.16
CA GLU A 34 -15.66 -21.87 16.61
C GLU A 34 -16.01 -22.84 17.72
N ALA A 35 -17.30 -23.10 17.93
CA ALA A 35 -17.75 -24.00 18.99
C ALA A 35 -18.85 -24.92 18.48
N PHE A 36 -18.81 -26.18 18.91
CA PHE A 36 -19.84 -27.16 18.60
C PHE A 36 -19.84 -28.29 19.64
N PHE A 37 -21.01 -28.89 19.83
CA PHE A 37 -21.19 -30.01 20.73
C PHE A 37 -21.00 -31.34 20.00
N LEU A 38 -20.06 -32.16 20.48
CA LEU A 38 -19.98 -33.59 20.20
C LEU A 38 -20.75 -34.38 21.24
N GLU A 39 -20.98 -35.69 21.05
CA GLU A 39 -21.82 -36.52 21.94
C GLU A 39 -21.46 -36.40 23.43
N SER A 40 -20.17 -36.34 23.76
CA SER A 40 -19.67 -36.33 25.13
C SER A 40 -18.91 -35.05 25.52
N THR A 41 -18.60 -34.17 24.56
CA THR A 41 -17.76 -32.99 24.77
C THR A 41 -18.29 -31.76 24.06
N LEU A 42 -17.95 -30.59 24.58
CA LEU A 42 -17.98 -29.32 23.89
C LEU A 42 -16.56 -29.02 23.41
N GLU A 43 -16.40 -28.80 22.10
CA GLU A 43 -15.13 -28.36 21.53
C GLU A 43 -15.23 -26.87 21.20
N VAL A 44 -14.28 -26.08 21.69
CA VAL A 44 -14.17 -24.64 21.44
C VAL A 44 -12.79 -24.36 20.89
N THR A 45 -12.70 -23.99 19.63
CA THR A 45 -11.46 -23.58 18.98
C THR A 45 -11.42 -22.06 18.89
N LEU A 46 -10.43 -21.44 19.54
CA LEU A 46 -10.14 -20.03 19.42
C LEU A 46 -9.00 -19.84 18.42
N TRP A 47 -9.27 -19.09 17.37
CA TRP A 47 -8.30 -18.68 16.36
C TRP A 47 -7.87 -17.23 16.57
N CYS A 48 -6.59 -16.97 16.32
CA CYS A 48 -5.97 -15.66 16.32
C CYS A 48 -5.38 -15.42 14.92
N ASN A 49 -5.89 -14.40 14.21
CA ASN A 49 -5.45 -14.01 12.87
C ASN A 49 -5.45 -15.16 11.86
N ARG A 50 -6.57 -15.91 11.79
CA ARG A 50 -6.69 -17.09 10.92
C ARG A 50 -6.27 -16.80 9.48
N GLU A 51 -6.73 -15.68 8.92
CA GLU A 51 -6.59 -15.32 7.50
C GLU A 51 -5.40 -14.38 7.20
N VAL A 52 -4.60 -13.99 8.20
CA VAL A 52 -3.53 -12.99 7.99
C VAL A 52 -2.27 -13.66 7.42
N GLU A 53 -1.79 -13.23 6.26
CA GLU A 53 -0.59 -13.80 5.63
C GLU A 53 0.72 -13.42 6.33
N SER A 54 0.74 -12.29 7.05
CA SER A 54 1.94 -11.81 7.74
C SER A 54 2.48 -12.83 8.74
N ASN A 55 3.79 -13.05 8.68
CA ASN A 55 4.53 -13.89 9.63
C ASN A 55 5.18 -13.09 10.76
N VAL A 56 5.05 -11.76 10.74
CA VAL A 56 5.74 -10.85 11.67
C VAL A 56 4.77 -10.39 12.75
N TRP A 57 4.28 -11.32 13.56
CA TRP A 57 3.47 -11.00 14.73
C TRP A 57 3.56 -12.08 15.81
N LEU A 58 3.32 -11.66 17.05
CA LEU A 58 3.25 -12.50 18.23
C LEU A 58 2.16 -11.95 19.15
N CYS A 59 1.29 -12.80 19.66
CA CYS A 59 0.30 -12.45 20.67
C CYS A 59 0.36 -13.45 21.82
N GLU A 60 0.85 -13.01 22.97
CA GLU A 60 0.80 -13.75 24.22
C GLU A 60 -0.40 -13.29 25.03
N VAL A 61 -1.33 -14.21 25.28
CA VAL A 61 -2.61 -13.92 25.91
C VAL A 61 -2.93 -14.99 26.96
N TYR A 62 -3.45 -14.53 28.09
CA TYR A 62 -4.06 -15.39 29.10
C TYR A 62 -5.56 -15.47 28.82
N ILE A 63 -6.04 -16.68 28.57
CA ILE A 63 -7.38 -16.98 28.07
C ILE A 63 -8.16 -17.63 29.21
N ILE A 64 -9.36 -17.15 29.48
CA ILE A 64 -10.28 -17.72 30.47
C ILE A 64 -11.58 -18.06 29.74
N PHE A 65 -11.88 -19.35 29.65
CA PHE A 65 -13.14 -19.85 29.10
C PHE A 65 -14.12 -20.16 30.24
N GLY A 66 -15.34 -19.64 30.14
CA GLY A 66 -16.32 -19.78 31.21
C GLY A 66 -17.74 -19.46 30.79
N LEU A 67 -18.62 -19.40 31.80
CA LEU A 67 -19.97 -18.90 31.65
C LEU A 67 -19.97 -17.37 31.75
N PRO A 68 -20.85 -16.67 31.01
CA PRO A 68 -20.92 -15.22 31.05
C PRO A 68 -21.22 -14.71 32.46
N SER A 69 -20.56 -13.63 32.88
CA SER A 69 -20.90 -12.94 34.11
C SER A 69 -22.33 -12.38 34.04
N VAL A 70 -23.21 -12.76 34.97
CA VAL A 70 -24.49 -12.10 35.14
C VAL A 70 -24.22 -10.72 35.75
N ARG A 71 -24.28 -9.68 34.93
CA ARG A 71 -24.21 -8.29 35.39
C ARG A 71 -25.43 -8.02 36.28
N SER A 72 -25.25 -8.12 37.60
CA SER A 72 -26.16 -7.50 38.57
C SER A 72 -25.56 -6.17 39.01
N ASP A 73 -26.38 -5.12 39.06
CA ASP A 73 -26.00 -3.70 39.18
C ASP A 73 -25.20 -3.30 40.44
N SER A 74 -24.79 -4.23 41.31
CA SER A 74 -24.15 -3.88 42.58
C SER A 74 -22.86 -4.65 42.94
N LEU A 75 -22.53 -5.76 42.27
CA LEU A 75 -21.23 -6.42 42.38
C LEU A 75 -21.01 -7.29 41.14
N ALA A 76 -19.93 -7.06 40.40
CA ALA A 76 -19.53 -7.91 39.27
C ALA A 76 -19.08 -9.29 39.80
N VAL A 77 -20.05 -10.18 40.02
CA VAL A 77 -19.76 -11.60 40.27
C VAL A 77 -19.17 -12.14 38.98
N HIS A 78 -17.88 -12.47 39.02
CA HIS A 78 -17.19 -13.03 37.87
C HIS A 78 -17.90 -14.31 37.43
N GLY A 79 -18.06 -14.49 36.12
CA GLY A 79 -18.61 -15.71 35.54
C GLY A 79 -17.83 -16.95 36.02
N GLU A 80 -18.51 -18.09 36.05
CA GLU A 80 -17.90 -19.37 36.42
C GLU A 80 -16.79 -19.72 35.42
N ARG A 81 -15.56 -19.88 35.92
CA ARG A 81 -14.40 -20.22 35.09
C ARG A 81 -14.35 -21.73 34.90
N ILE A 82 -14.38 -22.17 33.65
CA ILE A 82 -14.35 -23.60 33.30
C ILE A 82 -12.92 -24.03 32.96
N ARG A 83 -12.22 -23.27 32.13
CA ARG A 83 -10.82 -23.52 31.72
C ARG A 83 -10.03 -22.23 31.61
N GLU A 84 -8.72 -22.34 31.74
CA GLU A 84 -7.79 -21.24 31.51
C GLU A 84 -6.49 -21.72 30.86
N ALA A 85 -5.86 -20.86 30.07
CA ALA A 85 -4.60 -21.15 29.39
C ALA A 85 -3.80 -19.89 29.09
N LEU A 86 -2.48 -19.94 29.28
CA LEU A 86 -1.55 -18.96 28.73
C LEU A 86 -1.08 -19.44 27.36
N VAL A 87 -1.42 -18.72 26.29
CA VAL A 87 -1.14 -19.14 24.91
C VAL A 87 -0.34 -18.07 24.19
N LYS A 88 0.66 -18.53 23.43
CA LYS A 88 1.44 -17.70 22.49
C LYS A 88 1.00 -18.01 21.07
N PHE A 89 0.28 -17.09 20.46
CA PHE A 89 -0.12 -17.14 19.07
C PHE A 89 0.93 -16.48 18.17
N HIS A 90 1.21 -17.13 17.05
CA HIS A 90 2.10 -16.64 15.98
C HIS A 90 1.74 -17.34 14.67
N SER A 91 2.48 -17.07 13.60
CA SER A 91 2.21 -17.62 12.26
C SER A 91 2.04 -19.15 12.20
N SER A 92 2.84 -19.89 12.98
CA SER A 92 2.79 -21.36 13.04
C SER A 92 1.82 -21.91 14.10
N ASN A 93 1.36 -21.07 15.04
CA ASN A 93 0.42 -21.45 16.08
C ASN A 93 -0.72 -20.43 16.15
N ARG A 94 -1.74 -20.63 15.33
CA ARG A 94 -2.86 -19.68 15.17
C ARG A 94 -4.11 -20.06 15.95
N LYS A 95 -4.12 -21.21 16.64
CA LYS A 95 -5.33 -21.71 17.30
C LYS A 95 -5.05 -22.36 18.64
N HIS A 96 -6.05 -22.30 19.51
CA HIS A 96 -6.08 -23.02 20.77
C HIS A 96 -7.41 -23.74 20.91
N LEU A 97 -7.37 -25.01 21.30
CA LEU A 97 -8.55 -25.86 21.46
C LEU A 97 -8.82 -26.11 22.94
N PHE A 98 -10.02 -25.78 23.38
CA PHE A 98 -10.59 -26.26 24.63
C PHE A 98 -11.51 -27.44 24.35
N VAL A 99 -11.36 -28.50 25.13
CA VAL A 99 -12.28 -29.65 25.15
C VAL A 99 -12.85 -29.74 26.54
N VAL A 100 -14.18 -29.61 26.65
CA VAL A 100 -14.89 -29.65 27.93
C VAL A 100 -15.88 -30.80 27.93
N PRO A 101 -15.75 -31.77 28.86
CA PRO A 101 -16.74 -32.84 29.00
C PRO A 101 -18.13 -32.26 29.27
N ARG A 102 -19.15 -32.78 28.59
CA ARG A 102 -20.55 -32.36 28.82
C ARG A 102 -21.01 -32.56 30.25
N ALA A 103 -20.42 -33.50 30.99
CA ALA A 103 -20.71 -33.73 32.41
C ALA A 103 -20.32 -32.55 33.31
N GLU A 104 -19.40 -31.69 32.86
CA GLU A 104 -19.00 -30.47 33.57
C GLU A 104 -19.88 -29.27 33.20
N LEU A 105 -20.74 -29.40 32.19
CA LEU A 105 -21.63 -28.35 31.73
C LEU A 105 -23.02 -28.55 32.34
N ASN A 106 -23.57 -27.54 33.00
CA ASN A 106 -24.97 -27.61 33.43
C ASN A 106 -25.87 -27.61 32.18
N SER A 107 -26.84 -28.53 32.15
CA SER A 107 -27.65 -28.91 30.98
C SER A 107 -28.48 -27.80 30.31
N ASN A 108 -28.53 -26.60 30.88
CA ASN A 108 -29.29 -25.47 30.35
C ASN A 108 -28.41 -24.33 29.79
N HIS A 109 -27.08 -24.42 29.89
CA HIS A 109 -26.21 -23.34 29.45
C HIS A 109 -25.89 -23.46 27.96
N GLN A 110 -26.40 -22.52 27.18
CA GLN A 110 -26.10 -22.38 25.75
C GLN A 110 -25.18 -21.20 25.46
N LYS A 111 -24.96 -20.30 26.43
CA LYS A 111 -24.14 -19.10 26.28
C LYS A 111 -22.82 -19.24 27.02
N PHE A 112 -21.74 -18.92 26.33
CA PHE A 112 -20.38 -18.99 26.86
C PHE A 112 -19.63 -17.69 26.62
N GLU A 113 -18.56 -17.50 27.41
CA GLU A 113 -17.70 -16.33 27.34
C GLU A 113 -16.22 -16.75 27.34
N ILE A 114 -15.42 -16.13 26.48
CA ILE A 114 -13.96 -16.17 26.52
C ILE A 114 -13.45 -14.79 26.92
N ALA A 115 -12.80 -14.68 28.07
CA ALA A 115 -12.07 -13.49 28.48
C ALA A 115 -10.60 -13.60 28.04
N LEU A 116 -10.09 -12.53 27.44
CA LEU A 116 -8.73 -12.41 26.96
C LEU A 116 -7.98 -11.33 27.76
N GLU A 117 -6.86 -11.72 28.37
CA GLU A 117 -5.91 -10.85 29.05
C GLU A 117 -4.59 -10.82 28.28
N PHE A 118 -4.35 -9.74 27.54
CA PHE A 118 -3.16 -9.58 26.71
C PHE A 118 -1.93 -9.29 27.58
N ARG A 119 -0.88 -10.09 27.41
CA ARG A 119 0.41 -9.93 28.11
C ARG A 119 1.44 -9.26 27.23
N ASN A 120 1.53 -9.68 25.97
CA ASN A 120 2.47 -9.14 25.00
C ASN A 120 1.88 -9.23 23.59
N VAL A 121 1.95 -8.14 22.83
CA VAL A 121 1.52 -8.09 21.43
C VAL A 121 2.62 -7.41 20.62
N VAL A 122 3.23 -8.15 19.71
CA VAL A 122 4.31 -7.68 18.83
C VAL A 122 3.85 -7.78 17.38
N GLY A 123 4.28 -6.84 16.54
CA GLY A 123 3.98 -6.83 15.10
C GLY A 123 2.60 -6.28 14.74
N TYR A 124 1.70 -6.15 15.71
CA TYR A 124 0.44 -5.43 15.57
C TYR A 124 0.58 -4.02 16.14
N ARG A 125 0.53 -3.01 15.27
CA ARG A 125 0.47 -1.61 15.67
C ARG A 125 -1.01 -1.21 15.78
N TRP A 126 -1.54 -1.21 16.99
CA TRP A 126 -2.88 -0.67 17.22
C TRP A 126 -2.90 0.84 17.01
N LYS A 127 -3.96 1.37 16.38
CA LYS A 127 -4.05 2.81 16.07
C LYS A 127 -3.93 3.67 17.34
N SER A 128 -4.50 3.27 18.47
CA SER A 128 -4.44 4.09 19.69
C SER A 128 -3.24 3.83 20.59
N MET A 129 -2.31 2.91 20.25
CA MET A 129 -1.23 2.53 21.15
C MET A 129 0.00 3.45 21.05
N PHE A 130 0.07 4.23 19.97
CA PHE A 130 1.09 5.25 19.78
C PHE A 130 0.43 6.54 19.29
N PRO A 131 -0.29 7.28 20.15
CA PRO A 131 -0.67 8.64 19.82
C PRO A 131 0.62 9.44 19.69
N ILE A 132 1.07 9.66 18.46
CA ILE A 132 2.25 10.46 18.19
C ILE A 132 1.84 11.91 18.37
N ASP A 133 2.37 12.52 19.43
CA ASP A 133 2.28 13.95 19.65
C ASP A 133 3.47 14.62 18.96
N PHE A 134 3.20 15.25 17.81
CA PHE A 134 4.21 16.00 17.08
C PHE A 134 4.48 17.38 17.71
N PHE A 135 3.71 17.84 18.70
CA PHE A 135 3.91 19.16 19.31
C PHE A 135 4.94 19.15 20.43
N ASN A 136 5.22 17.98 21.00
CA ASN A 136 6.19 17.82 22.07
C ASN A 136 7.32 16.89 21.61
N PRO A 137 8.57 17.13 22.04
CA PRO A 137 9.66 16.22 21.77
C PRO A 137 9.38 14.86 22.43
N SER A 138 9.75 13.79 21.74
CA SER A 138 9.66 12.41 22.22
C SER A 138 11.03 11.74 22.21
N ALA A 139 11.13 10.57 22.84
CA ALA A 139 12.36 9.76 22.80
C ALA A 139 12.77 9.34 21.37
N PHE A 140 11.88 9.48 20.39
CA PHE A 140 12.11 9.11 18.99
C PHE A 140 12.28 10.32 18.05
N SER A 141 12.11 11.54 18.55
CA SER A 141 12.26 12.75 17.73
C SER A 141 13.66 13.34 17.84
N ASP A 142 14.32 13.48 16.70
CA ASP A 142 15.65 14.07 16.51
C ASP A 142 15.63 15.28 15.54
N LEU A 143 14.45 15.59 14.98
CA LEU A 143 14.22 16.69 14.03
C LEU A 143 13.15 17.65 14.57
N CYS A 144 13.47 18.95 14.57
CA CYS A 144 12.53 20.04 14.80
C CYS A 144 12.17 20.72 13.47
N ILE A 145 10.88 20.82 13.17
CA ILE A 145 10.34 21.45 11.97
C ILE A 145 9.66 22.75 12.39
N LEU A 146 10.21 23.88 11.96
CA LEU A 146 9.71 25.22 12.25
C LEU A 146 8.87 25.73 11.07
N PHE A 147 7.65 26.18 11.34
CA PHE A 147 6.76 26.77 10.34
C PHE A 147 6.86 28.29 10.41
N ARG A 148 7.39 28.96 9.37
CA ARG A 148 7.66 30.41 9.41
C ARG A 148 6.38 31.24 9.53
N ASN A 149 5.30 30.82 8.87
CA ASN A 149 3.99 31.49 8.91
C ASN A 149 3.40 31.57 10.34
N THR A 150 3.57 30.53 11.14
CA THR A 150 2.94 30.41 12.47
C THR A 150 3.93 30.50 13.63
N SER A 151 5.24 30.43 13.34
CA SER A 151 6.30 30.25 14.34
C SER A 151 6.12 29.02 15.25
N ARG A 152 5.26 28.06 14.84
CA ARG A 152 5.03 26.83 15.58
C ARG A 152 6.06 25.77 15.17
N LYS A 153 6.34 24.87 16.11
CA LYS A 153 7.29 23.77 15.94
C LYS A 153 6.57 22.43 15.94
N LEU A 154 7.05 21.50 15.13
CA LEU A 154 6.72 20.08 15.20
C LEU A 154 8.00 19.26 15.39
N TYR A 155 7.90 18.15 16.11
CA TYR A 155 9.00 17.24 16.40
C TYR A 155 8.76 15.90 15.71
N ALA A 156 9.72 15.46 14.90
CA ALA A 156 9.61 14.25 14.10
C ALA A 156 10.91 13.43 14.13
N ASN A 157 10.86 12.22 13.61
CA ASN A 157 12.04 11.39 13.37
C ASN A 157 12.59 11.65 11.95
N SER A 158 13.84 12.07 11.87
CA SER A 158 14.54 12.47 10.65
C SER A 158 14.68 11.31 9.66
N GLN A 159 15.02 10.11 10.16
CA GLN A 159 15.20 8.91 9.37
C GLN A 159 13.87 8.44 8.79
N TYR A 160 12.83 8.37 9.62
CA TYR A 160 11.50 7.95 9.20
C TYR A 160 10.91 8.90 8.15
N LEU A 161 11.07 10.21 8.34
CA LEU A 161 10.65 11.21 7.36
C LEU A 161 11.42 11.07 6.03
N SER A 162 12.73 10.82 6.10
CA SER A 162 13.60 10.63 4.92
C SER A 162 13.27 9.36 4.13
N ILE A 163 12.85 8.28 4.80
CA ILE A 163 12.41 7.03 4.15
C ILE A 163 11.20 7.29 3.25
N HIS A 164 10.28 8.15 3.68
CA HIS A 164 9.05 8.42 2.97
C HIS A 164 9.11 9.64 2.04
N SER A 165 10.14 10.46 2.14
CA SER A 165 10.28 11.71 1.40
C SER A 165 11.72 11.90 0.91
N PRO A 166 11.97 11.72 -0.40
CA PRO A 166 13.24 12.06 -1.00
C PRO A 166 13.59 13.54 -0.85
N TYR A 167 12.59 14.44 -0.77
CA TYR A 167 12.80 15.84 -0.45
C TYR A 167 13.50 16.01 0.91
N PHE A 168 12.97 15.42 1.97
CA PHE A 168 13.57 15.52 3.30
C PHE A 168 14.92 14.80 3.38
N ALA A 169 15.06 13.66 2.71
CA ALA A 169 16.35 12.96 2.62
C ALA A 169 17.45 13.86 2.02
N LYS A 170 17.16 14.54 0.90
CA LYS A 170 18.10 15.48 0.25
C LYS A 170 18.37 16.70 1.13
N SER A 171 17.32 17.30 1.70
CA SER A 171 17.41 18.51 2.52
C SER A 171 18.27 18.29 3.77
N LEU A 172 18.00 17.20 4.51
CA LEU A 172 18.74 16.84 5.72
C LEU A 172 20.19 16.44 5.42
N ALA A 173 20.43 15.74 4.30
CA ALA A 173 21.79 15.43 3.86
C ALA A 173 22.62 16.69 3.56
N LYS A 174 22.00 17.72 2.96
CA LYS A 174 22.65 19.01 2.68
C LYS A 174 23.01 19.74 3.98
N THR A 175 22.07 19.87 4.91
CA THR A 175 22.30 20.53 6.20
C THR A 175 23.44 19.87 6.98
N ASN A 176 23.49 18.53 6.97
CA ASN A 176 24.56 17.79 7.65
C ASN A 176 25.95 17.98 7.01
N ARG A 177 26.04 18.26 5.71
CA ARG A 177 27.31 18.60 5.06
C ARG A 177 27.77 19.99 5.46
N GLU A 178 26.87 20.96 5.48
CA GLU A 178 27.16 22.35 5.85
C GLU A 178 27.66 22.47 7.30
N LEU A 179 27.08 21.69 8.24
CA LEU A 179 27.58 21.61 9.62
C LEU A 179 28.99 21.02 9.72
N LYS A 180 29.38 20.11 8.82
CA LYS A 180 30.72 19.50 8.82
C LYS A 180 31.79 20.39 8.20
N THR A 181 31.40 21.34 7.33
CA THR A 181 32.32 22.27 6.66
C THR A 181 32.52 23.60 7.38
N ALA A 182 31.95 23.78 8.58
CA ALA A 182 32.27 24.94 9.41
C ALA A 182 33.78 24.91 9.75
N PRO A 183 34.53 26.02 9.56
CA PRO A 183 35.98 26.01 9.65
C PRO A 183 36.40 25.79 11.11
N PHE A 184 36.80 24.57 11.42
CA PHE A 184 37.74 24.35 12.50
C PHE A 184 39.06 24.99 12.04
N ILE A 185 39.39 26.15 12.61
CA ILE A 185 40.74 26.67 12.55
C ILE A 185 41.58 25.67 13.35
N ASP A 186 42.18 24.70 12.67
CA ASP A 186 43.35 24.06 13.22
C ASP A 186 44.39 23.79 12.14
N ASN A 187 45.59 24.26 12.44
CA ASN A 187 46.76 24.17 11.60
C ASN A 187 47.30 22.74 11.66
N SER A 188 47.05 21.94 10.63
CA SER A 188 48.01 20.91 10.23
C SER A 188 47.65 20.35 8.86
N SER A 189 48.57 20.56 7.92
CA SER A 189 48.72 19.77 6.70
C SER A 189 48.77 18.28 7.02
N GLU A 190 48.00 17.47 6.31
CA GLU A 190 48.55 16.53 5.33
C GLU A 190 47.44 15.85 4.53
N VAL A 191 47.83 15.51 3.31
CA VAL A 191 47.05 14.98 2.21
C VAL A 191 46.71 13.52 2.46
N ASP A 192 45.45 13.11 2.28
CA ASP A 192 45.20 11.85 1.60
C ASP A 192 43.83 11.77 0.92
N ASP A 193 43.86 11.21 -0.27
CA ASP A 193 42.82 11.16 -1.29
C ASP A 193 42.23 9.73 -1.29
N THR A 194 41.11 9.51 -0.59
CA THR A 194 40.37 8.24 -0.70
C THR A 194 38.85 8.39 -0.62
N SER A 195 38.24 8.09 -1.76
CA SER A 195 36.96 7.40 -2.00
C SER A 195 35.64 7.96 -1.43
N GLU A 196 34.83 8.42 -2.37
CA GLU A 196 33.40 8.71 -2.31
C GLU A 196 32.59 7.40 -2.38
N PHE A 197 32.38 6.68 -1.27
CA PHE A 197 31.26 5.74 -1.04
C PHE A 197 31.35 5.16 0.38
N ASP A 198 30.93 5.92 1.39
CA ASP A 198 30.64 5.36 2.72
C ASP A 198 29.50 6.15 3.38
N VAL A 199 28.27 5.76 3.04
CA VAL A 199 27.08 6.10 3.82
C VAL A 199 26.65 4.82 4.50
N MET A 200 26.98 4.73 5.80
CA MET A 200 26.39 3.93 6.89
C MET A 200 27.50 3.46 7.85
N SER A 201 28.11 4.39 8.59
CA SER A 201 28.85 4.06 9.80
C SER A 201 27.97 4.37 11.01
N LEU A 202 27.34 3.32 11.53
CA LEU A 202 26.53 3.34 12.76
C LEU A 202 27.46 3.55 13.96
N ARG A 203 27.29 4.67 14.67
CA ARG A 203 27.83 4.88 16.02
C ARG A 203 27.37 3.74 16.93
N SER A 204 28.30 2.86 17.28
CA SER A 204 28.09 1.73 18.18
C SER A 204 29.15 1.77 19.28
N ASP A 205 29.16 2.81 20.11
CA ASP A 205 30.09 2.89 21.24
C ASP A 205 29.45 3.67 22.39
N ILE A 206 28.68 2.98 23.24
CA ILE A 206 28.77 3.04 24.72
C ILE A 206 28.06 1.77 25.22
N LEU A 207 28.81 0.80 25.75
CA LEU A 207 28.47 -0.06 26.89
C LEU A 207 29.52 -1.17 27.03
N THR A 208 30.64 -0.87 27.70
CA THR A 208 31.45 -1.86 28.41
C THR A 208 32.05 -1.23 29.66
N ALA A 209 31.38 -1.42 30.80
CA ALA A 209 32.03 -1.49 32.11
C ALA A 209 31.11 -2.21 33.09
N SER A 210 31.45 -3.47 33.34
CA SER A 210 30.98 -4.27 34.45
C SER A 210 31.40 -3.62 35.77
N ASN A 211 30.49 -3.49 36.74
CA ASN A 211 30.79 -3.87 38.12
C ASN A 211 29.52 -4.08 38.96
N LYS A 212 29.57 -5.18 39.72
CA LYS A 212 28.57 -5.72 40.66
C LYS A 212 28.42 -4.84 41.91
N THR A 213 27.17 -4.59 42.33
CA THR A 213 26.64 -4.71 43.72
C THR A 213 25.13 -4.40 43.69
N SER A 214 24.26 -5.40 43.90
CA SER A 214 23.57 -5.69 45.18
C SER A 214 22.47 -4.68 45.59
N CYS A 215 21.23 -5.17 45.46
CA CYS A 215 20.08 -5.02 46.36
C CYS A 215 19.39 -3.65 46.62
N GLN A 216 18.15 -3.61 46.12
CA GLN A 216 16.89 -3.17 46.76
C GLN A 216 16.48 -1.68 46.75
N PRO A 217 15.15 -1.41 46.74
CA PRO A 217 14.56 -0.17 46.26
C PRO A 217 13.91 0.66 47.39
N VAL A 218 14.05 2.00 47.37
CA VAL A 218 13.23 2.89 48.20
C VAL A 218 12.87 4.17 47.45
N SER A 219 11.56 4.26 47.19
CA SER A 219 10.63 5.38 47.04
C SER A 219 11.07 6.85 46.98
N HIS A 220 10.17 7.59 46.33
CA HIS A 220 9.76 8.98 46.58
C HIS A 220 10.70 10.06 46.02
N TRP A 221 10.16 10.92 45.15
CA TRP A 221 9.94 12.31 45.53
C TRP A 221 8.78 12.94 44.75
N SER A 222 7.92 13.57 45.55
CA SER A 222 6.81 14.42 45.15
C SER A 222 7.32 15.86 44.99
N ASN A 223 6.49 16.65 44.32
CA ASN A 223 6.63 18.05 43.96
C ASN A 223 6.70 19.06 45.13
N ASP A 224 6.98 20.30 44.71
CA ASP A 224 6.80 21.63 45.34
C ASP A 224 8.01 22.14 46.15
N THR A 225 8.43 23.42 46.13
CA THR A 225 7.69 24.69 45.90
C THR A 225 8.67 25.87 45.65
N LEU A 226 8.34 26.78 44.71
CA LEU A 226 8.33 28.28 44.79
C LEU A 226 9.52 29.11 45.36
N LEU A 227 10.20 29.95 44.53
CA LEU A 227 10.01 31.43 44.33
C LEU A 227 11.26 32.20 43.84
N GLN A 228 11.01 33.04 42.82
CA GLN A 228 11.55 34.39 42.52
C GLN A 228 13.06 34.63 42.33
N SER A 229 13.45 35.08 41.13
CA SER A 229 13.67 36.51 40.80
C SER A 229 14.35 36.65 39.42
N GLY A 230 14.11 37.78 38.75
CA GLY A 230 14.37 38.05 37.34
C GLY A 230 15.82 37.93 36.87
N ASN A 231 15.99 37.48 35.62
CA ASN A 231 16.35 38.35 34.51
C ASN A 231 16.32 37.56 33.19
N ALA A 232 16.09 38.29 32.11
CA ALA A 232 16.04 37.78 30.75
C ALA A 232 17.27 36.95 30.40
N GLU A 233 17.06 35.72 29.94
CA GLU A 233 17.87 35.14 28.87
C GLU A 233 17.15 33.94 28.23
N LEU A 234 16.88 34.14 26.94
CA LEU A 234 16.46 33.18 25.94
C LEU A 234 17.58 32.14 25.79
N GLY A 235 17.39 30.94 26.34
CA GLY A 235 18.45 29.92 26.30
C GLY A 235 18.07 28.59 26.92
N THR A 236 17.04 27.91 26.38
CA THR A 236 16.79 26.50 26.71
C THR A 236 17.21 25.63 25.52
N ALA A 237 18.43 25.07 25.63
CA ALA A 237 18.86 23.72 25.23
C ALA A 237 18.21 23.02 24.00
N ASP A 238 17.91 23.72 22.90
CA ASP A 238 17.45 23.11 21.63
C ASP A 238 18.62 22.64 20.71
N ALA A 239 19.87 22.79 21.15
CA ALA A 239 21.06 22.72 20.30
C ALA A 239 21.46 21.31 19.81
N ALA A 240 20.74 20.25 20.18
CA ALA A 240 21.08 18.87 19.77
C ALA A 240 20.26 18.35 18.58
N ASN A 241 19.10 18.94 18.28
CA ASN A 241 18.20 18.44 17.24
C ASN A 241 18.35 19.25 15.95
N ALA A 242 18.47 18.56 14.81
CA ALA A 242 18.49 19.21 13.52
C ALA A 242 17.20 20.04 13.35
N THR A 243 17.32 21.29 12.91
CA THR A 243 16.16 22.17 12.72
C THR A 243 16.01 22.52 11.24
N ILE A 244 14.82 22.31 10.69
CA ILE A 244 14.44 22.72 9.33
C ILE A 244 13.32 23.74 9.39
N THR A 245 13.29 24.67 8.44
CA THR A 245 12.25 25.71 8.35
C THR A 245 11.42 25.51 7.08
N LEU A 246 10.09 25.58 7.22
CA LEU A 246 9.12 25.51 6.12
C LEU A 246 8.40 26.86 6.01
N ASP A 247 8.43 27.44 4.81
CA ASP A 247 7.95 28.81 4.57
C ASP A 247 6.52 28.84 4.00
N ASP A 248 6.24 28.02 3.00
CA ASP A 248 5.00 28.08 2.20
C ASP A 248 4.02 26.93 2.52
N VAL A 249 3.97 26.50 3.78
CA VAL A 249 3.19 25.33 4.19
C VAL A 249 2.35 25.63 5.42
N GLU A 250 1.06 25.37 5.31
CA GLU A 250 0.16 25.42 6.45
C GLU A 250 0.43 24.27 7.41
N LEU A 251 0.56 24.59 8.71
CA LEU A 251 0.91 23.61 9.73
C LEU A 251 -0.10 22.47 9.79
N GLU A 252 -1.39 22.79 9.70
CA GLU A 252 -2.45 21.78 9.81
C GLU A 252 -2.40 20.82 8.62
N ASP A 253 -2.16 21.30 7.40
CA ASP A 253 -2.00 20.46 6.21
C ASP A 253 -0.79 19.53 6.34
N PHE A 254 0.34 20.05 6.82
CA PHE A 254 1.52 19.23 7.08
C PHE A 254 1.28 18.19 8.18
N LEU A 255 0.52 18.54 9.21
CA LEU A 255 0.17 17.60 10.27
C LEU A 255 -0.69 16.45 9.73
N VAL A 256 -1.59 16.71 8.78
CA VAL A 256 -2.34 15.65 8.08
C VAL A 256 -1.38 14.73 7.32
N LEU A 257 -0.36 15.28 6.64
CA LEU A 257 0.67 14.47 5.97
C LEU A 257 1.46 13.61 6.97
N LEU A 258 1.90 14.18 8.10
CA LEU A 258 2.62 13.43 9.15
C LEU A 258 1.76 12.28 9.68
N ARG A 259 0.47 12.52 9.93
CA ARG A 259 -0.48 11.49 10.36
C ARG A 259 -0.76 10.44 9.28
N ALA A 260 -0.49 10.72 8.01
CA ALA A 260 -0.62 9.75 6.93
C ALA A 260 0.61 8.85 6.79
N ILE A 261 1.82 9.37 7.06
CA ILE A 261 3.08 8.60 6.96
C ILE A 261 3.42 7.85 8.25
N TYR A 262 3.11 8.43 9.42
CA TYR A 262 3.41 7.83 10.72
C TYR A 262 2.29 6.89 11.17
N PRO A 263 2.61 5.75 11.78
CA PRO A 263 1.59 4.83 12.28
C PRO A 263 0.93 5.35 13.57
N PRO A 264 -0.40 5.18 13.69
CA PRO A 264 -1.27 4.68 12.63
C PRO A 264 -1.49 5.67 11.50
N SER A 265 -1.38 5.19 10.26
CA SER A 265 -1.76 6.02 9.12
C SER A 265 -3.25 6.33 9.21
N ILE A 266 -3.60 7.60 9.10
CA ILE A 266 -4.99 8.01 8.94
C ILE A 266 -5.61 7.40 7.68
N GLU A 267 -6.92 7.23 7.73
CA GLU A 267 -7.70 6.91 6.53
C GLU A 267 -7.85 8.17 5.69
N ILE A 268 -7.85 7.98 4.37
CA ILE A 268 -7.99 9.09 3.43
C ILE A 268 -9.48 9.29 3.20
N THR A 269 -9.96 10.47 3.58
CA THR A 269 -11.36 10.90 3.42
C THR A 269 -11.44 12.15 2.54
N LYS A 270 -12.65 12.50 2.09
CA LYS A 270 -12.88 13.69 1.25
C LYS A 270 -12.33 14.99 1.84
N GLU A 271 -12.30 15.13 3.17
CA GLU A 271 -11.80 16.31 3.86
C GLU A 271 -10.27 16.38 3.86
N THR A 272 -9.62 15.22 3.96
CA THR A 272 -8.14 15.14 4.07
C THR A 272 -7.44 15.16 2.71
N VAL A 273 -8.12 14.72 1.66
CA VAL A 273 -7.55 14.58 0.30
C VAL A 273 -6.91 15.88 -0.21
N PRO A 274 -7.54 17.08 -0.14
CA PRO A 274 -6.93 18.29 -0.67
C PRO A 274 -5.57 18.62 -0.03
N ALA A 275 -5.49 18.55 1.31
CA ALA A 275 -4.28 18.79 2.06
C ALA A 275 -3.21 17.72 1.80
N LEU A 276 -3.61 16.44 1.75
CA LEU A 276 -2.68 15.34 1.50
C LEU A 276 -2.08 15.41 0.10
N ILE A 277 -2.88 15.71 -0.92
CA ILE A 277 -2.40 15.77 -2.30
C ILE A 277 -1.37 16.90 -2.46
N SER A 278 -1.68 18.11 -1.98
CA SER A 278 -0.78 19.26 -2.11
C SER A 278 0.54 19.04 -1.38
N THR A 279 0.47 18.61 -0.12
CA THR A 279 1.65 18.39 0.72
C THR A 279 2.46 17.17 0.28
N SER A 280 1.82 16.06 -0.10
CA SER A 280 2.53 14.87 -0.59
C SER A 280 3.26 15.14 -1.91
N TYR A 281 2.68 15.94 -2.82
CA TYR A 281 3.38 16.35 -4.03
C TYR A 281 4.57 17.25 -3.72
N MET A 282 4.38 18.27 -2.88
CA MET A 282 5.43 19.22 -2.49
C MET A 282 6.61 18.55 -1.80
N PHE A 283 6.35 17.56 -0.94
CA PHE A 283 7.38 16.84 -0.20
C PHE A 283 7.77 15.50 -0.83
N GLU A 284 7.40 15.23 -2.09
CA GLU A 284 7.77 14.01 -2.82
C GLU A 284 7.37 12.70 -2.07
N VAL A 285 6.21 12.68 -1.40
CA VAL A 285 5.70 11.51 -0.65
C VAL A 285 4.78 10.66 -1.54
N ASP A 286 5.38 9.92 -2.47
CA ASP A 286 4.68 9.21 -3.55
C ASP A 286 3.62 8.23 -3.04
N GLN A 287 3.93 7.47 -1.99
CA GLN A 287 3.00 6.49 -1.41
C GLN A 287 1.67 7.13 -0.93
N VAL A 288 1.71 8.36 -0.39
CA VAL A 288 0.51 9.05 0.08
C VAL A 288 -0.26 9.58 -1.13
N ARG A 289 0.45 10.12 -2.11
CA ARG A 289 -0.12 10.59 -3.36
C ARG A 289 -0.84 9.49 -4.13
N TRP A 290 -0.26 8.29 -4.22
CA TRP A 290 -0.91 7.11 -4.82
C TRP A 290 -2.18 6.70 -4.06
N ARG A 291 -2.13 6.69 -2.72
CA ARG A 291 -3.35 6.40 -1.93
C ARG A 291 -4.44 7.45 -2.13
N CYS A 292 -4.09 8.72 -2.31
CA CYS A 292 -5.07 9.76 -2.69
C CYS A 292 -5.64 9.52 -4.09
N GLU A 293 -4.81 9.10 -5.05
CA GLU A 293 -5.24 8.73 -6.40
C GLU A 293 -6.22 7.55 -6.38
N ASP A 294 -5.91 6.49 -5.63
CA ASP A 294 -6.81 5.34 -5.43
C ASP A 294 -8.14 5.76 -4.81
N PHE A 295 -8.11 6.63 -3.79
CA PHE A 295 -9.33 7.16 -3.18
C PHE A 295 -10.19 7.89 -4.20
N LEU A 296 -9.60 8.77 -5.02
CA LEU A 296 -10.32 9.54 -6.05
C LEU A 296 -10.91 8.68 -7.17
N MET A 297 -10.36 7.47 -7.36
CA MET A 297 -10.87 6.46 -8.29
C MET A 297 -11.92 5.53 -7.67
N SER A 298 -12.00 5.47 -6.34
CA SER A 298 -13.00 4.67 -5.62
C SER A 298 -14.42 5.22 -5.78
N ASN A 299 -15.43 4.39 -5.49
CA ASN A 299 -16.84 4.83 -5.50
C ASN A 299 -17.09 6.02 -4.54
N GLU A 300 -16.42 6.04 -3.39
CA GLU A 300 -16.51 7.15 -2.44
C GLU A 300 -15.92 8.43 -3.04
N GLY A 301 -14.73 8.35 -3.64
CA GLY A 301 -14.11 9.49 -4.30
C GLY A 301 -14.89 10.00 -5.50
N ILE A 302 -15.47 9.11 -6.32
CA ILE A 302 -16.36 9.46 -7.44
C ILE A 302 -17.60 10.21 -6.94
N SER A 303 -18.13 9.83 -5.78
CA SER A 303 -19.29 10.49 -5.16
C SER A 303 -18.94 11.85 -4.53
N ALA A 304 -17.72 11.97 -3.99
CA ALA A 304 -17.27 13.14 -3.25
C ALA A 304 -16.69 14.24 -4.16
N PHE A 305 -16.09 13.86 -5.28
CA PHE A 305 -15.41 14.78 -6.20
C PHE A 305 -15.95 14.63 -7.61
N ASP A 306 -16.36 15.76 -8.20
CA ASP A 306 -16.75 15.77 -9.60
C ASP A 306 -15.57 15.40 -10.51
N LEU A 307 -15.89 14.99 -11.73
CA LEU A 307 -14.88 14.54 -12.69
C LEU A 307 -13.89 15.67 -13.04
N LEU A 308 -14.37 16.91 -13.06
CA LEU A 308 -13.57 18.09 -13.39
C LEU A 308 -12.46 18.32 -12.35
N LYS A 309 -12.83 18.31 -11.06
CA LYS A 309 -11.90 18.46 -9.94
C LYS A 309 -10.90 17.31 -9.89
N ARG A 310 -11.34 16.09 -10.19
CA ARG A 310 -10.46 14.92 -10.26
C ARG A 310 -9.40 15.05 -11.35
N LEU A 311 -9.76 15.53 -12.53
CA LEU A 311 -8.79 15.79 -13.60
C LEU A 311 -7.87 16.98 -13.29
N GLU A 312 -8.41 18.02 -12.63
CA GLU A 312 -7.60 19.14 -12.15
C GLU A 312 -6.51 18.63 -11.21
N TYR A 313 -6.86 17.79 -10.22
CA TYR A 313 -5.87 17.14 -9.36
C TYR A 313 -4.91 16.25 -10.14
N ALA A 314 -5.43 15.48 -11.09
CA ALA A 314 -4.60 14.60 -11.89
C ALA A 314 -3.53 15.35 -12.71
N SER A 315 -3.88 16.53 -13.21
CA SER A 315 -2.97 17.40 -13.96
C SER A 315 -1.99 18.12 -13.04
N LEU A 316 -2.49 18.80 -11.99
CA LEU A 316 -1.67 19.60 -11.07
C LEU A 316 -0.63 18.75 -10.33
N TYR A 317 -1.00 17.52 -9.95
CA TYR A 317 -0.19 16.67 -9.07
C TYR A 317 0.37 15.43 -9.76
N LYS A 318 0.29 15.39 -11.10
CA LYS A 318 0.86 14.34 -11.97
C LYS A 318 0.37 12.92 -11.61
N MET A 319 -0.94 12.73 -11.51
CA MET A 319 -1.57 11.45 -11.18
C MET A 319 -2.02 10.73 -12.47
N ALA A 320 -1.17 9.83 -12.97
CA ALA A 320 -1.33 9.24 -14.30
C ALA A 320 -2.58 8.34 -14.43
N SER A 321 -2.99 7.67 -13.35
CA SER A 321 -4.14 6.76 -13.35
C SER A 321 -5.45 7.52 -13.44
N LEU A 322 -5.55 8.69 -12.80
CA LEU A 322 -6.69 9.60 -12.90
C LEU A 322 -6.77 10.36 -14.23
N GLN A 323 -5.66 10.51 -14.95
CA GLN A 323 -5.66 11.13 -16.29
C GLN A 323 -6.31 10.25 -17.36
N ARG A 324 -6.69 9.01 -17.02
CA ARG A 324 -7.44 8.11 -17.91
C ARG A 324 -8.88 8.61 -18.04
N LEU A 325 -9.09 9.44 -19.04
CA LEU A 325 -10.36 10.09 -19.31
C LEU A 325 -11.47 9.09 -19.72
N PRO A 326 -12.73 9.39 -19.36
CA PRO A 326 -13.90 8.61 -19.76
C PRO A 326 -14.24 8.77 -21.26
N THR A 327 -15.34 8.14 -21.70
CA THR A 327 -15.84 8.11 -23.08
C THR A 327 -15.95 9.49 -23.72
N ALA A 328 -15.89 9.56 -25.06
CA ALA A 328 -15.93 10.80 -25.84
C ALA A 328 -17.14 11.69 -25.52
N ASN A 329 -18.30 11.09 -25.24
CA ASN A 329 -19.51 11.82 -24.84
C ASN A 329 -19.31 12.57 -23.52
N ARG A 330 -18.64 11.97 -22.54
CA ARG A 330 -18.37 12.62 -21.25
C ARG A 330 -17.36 13.75 -21.39
N VAL A 331 -16.38 13.61 -22.27
CA VAL A 331 -15.44 14.70 -22.60
C VAL A 331 -16.17 15.88 -23.25
N ARG A 332 -17.14 15.61 -24.14
CA ARG A 332 -17.97 16.65 -24.76
C ARG A 332 -18.80 17.41 -23.72
N GLU A 333 -19.49 16.68 -22.84
CA GLU A 333 -20.25 17.27 -21.72
C GLU A 333 -19.36 18.15 -20.82
N MET A 334 -18.11 17.75 -20.60
CA MET A 334 -17.16 18.55 -19.81
C MET A 334 -16.71 19.82 -20.53
N LEU A 335 -16.47 19.77 -21.85
CA LEU A 335 -16.08 20.96 -22.62
C LEU A 335 -17.20 22.00 -22.70
N GLU A 336 -18.45 21.58 -22.53
CA GLU A 336 -19.63 22.46 -22.48
C GLU A 336 -19.87 23.07 -21.09
N ASP A 337 -19.14 22.62 -20.05
CA ASP A 337 -19.25 23.17 -18.70
C ASP A 337 -18.64 24.59 -18.66
N PRO A 338 -19.36 25.62 -18.17
CA PRO A 338 -18.81 26.98 -18.07
C PRO A 338 -17.59 27.08 -17.16
N ARG A 339 -17.39 26.14 -16.22
CA ARG A 339 -16.21 26.11 -15.34
C ARG A 339 -14.91 25.82 -16.10
N THR A 340 -14.98 25.30 -17.31
CA THR A 340 -13.83 24.90 -18.14
C THR A 340 -12.97 26.08 -18.62
N GLU A 341 -13.52 27.29 -18.61
CA GLU A 341 -12.79 28.51 -18.91
C GLU A 341 -11.69 28.79 -17.87
N ASN A 342 -11.96 28.46 -16.60
CA ASN A 342 -11.08 28.75 -15.47
C ASN A 342 -10.08 27.62 -15.15
N ILE A 343 -10.10 26.54 -15.91
CA ILE A 343 -9.24 25.36 -15.67
C ILE A 343 -7.83 25.59 -16.23
N PRO A 344 -6.79 25.02 -15.59
CA PRO A 344 -5.43 24.99 -16.15
C PRO A 344 -5.40 24.55 -17.62
N SER A 345 -4.52 25.19 -18.40
CA SER A 345 -4.38 24.96 -19.83
C SER A 345 -4.04 23.50 -20.17
N GLU A 346 -3.35 22.83 -19.26
CA GLU A 346 -2.89 21.46 -19.31
C GLU A 346 -4.08 20.49 -19.32
N VAL A 347 -5.06 20.70 -18.45
CA VAL A 347 -6.29 19.88 -18.42
C VAL A 347 -7.11 20.11 -19.69
N ARG A 348 -7.19 21.36 -20.17
CA ARG A 348 -7.87 21.67 -21.43
C ARG A 348 -7.21 20.98 -22.61
N SER A 349 -5.88 20.99 -22.67
CA SER A 349 -5.13 20.26 -23.70
C SER A 349 -5.37 18.76 -23.61
N LEU A 350 -5.42 18.19 -22.40
CA LEU A 350 -5.68 16.76 -22.19
C LEU A 350 -7.09 16.36 -22.64
N LEU A 351 -8.10 17.19 -22.34
CA LEU A 351 -9.49 16.99 -22.78
C LEU A 351 -9.60 17.03 -24.31
N LEU A 352 -8.99 18.03 -24.94
CA LEU A 352 -9.00 18.18 -26.41
C LEU A 352 -8.24 17.05 -27.10
N GLU A 353 -7.05 16.69 -26.59
CA GLU A 353 -6.27 15.57 -27.11
C GLU A 353 -7.06 14.27 -27.04
N THR A 354 -7.70 14.00 -25.91
CA THR A 354 -8.51 12.80 -25.73
C THR A 354 -9.71 12.78 -26.67
N LEU A 355 -10.41 13.91 -26.83
CA LEU A 355 -11.51 14.01 -27.78
C LEU A 355 -11.02 13.71 -29.21
N LEU A 356 -9.88 14.28 -29.62
CA LEU A 356 -9.29 14.04 -30.93
C LEU A 356 -8.86 12.59 -31.13
N GLN A 357 -8.23 11.97 -30.14
CA GLN A 357 -7.82 10.57 -30.19
C GLN A 357 -9.03 9.65 -30.35
N ARG A 358 -10.13 9.93 -29.65
CA ARG A 358 -11.36 9.12 -29.73
C ARG A 358 -12.12 9.32 -31.04
N LEU A 359 -12.25 10.56 -31.53
CA LEU A 359 -12.84 10.84 -32.85
C LEU A 359 -12.03 10.19 -33.98
N LYS A 360 -10.68 10.18 -33.87
CA LYS A 360 -9.83 9.45 -34.81
C LYS A 360 -10.11 7.95 -34.78
N ALA A 361 -10.21 7.36 -33.59
CA ALA A 361 -10.53 5.95 -33.43
C ALA A 361 -11.90 5.59 -34.03
N GLU A 362 -12.92 6.42 -33.82
CA GLU A 362 -14.26 6.25 -34.42
C GLU A 362 -14.24 6.36 -35.96
N SER A 363 -13.46 7.30 -36.51
CA SER A 363 -13.34 7.46 -37.98
C SER A 363 -12.65 6.28 -38.69
N ILE A 364 -11.79 5.54 -37.98
CA ILE A 364 -11.11 4.36 -38.51
C ILE A 364 -12.08 3.17 -38.58
N VAL A 365 -12.99 3.05 -37.62
CA VAL A 365 -14.05 2.04 -37.61
C VAL A 365 -15.01 2.25 -38.79
N ASP A 366 -15.32 3.50 -39.14
CA ASP A 366 -16.25 3.82 -40.23
C ASP A 366 -15.63 3.65 -41.64
N LYS A 367 -14.31 3.85 -41.79
CA LYS A 367 -13.60 3.63 -43.07
C LYS A 367 -13.34 2.17 -43.43
N GLY A 368 -13.34 1.26 -42.44
CA GLY A 368 -13.22 -0.18 -42.67
C GLY A 368 -14.46 -0.81 -43.32
N SER A 369 -15.61 -0.13 -43.22
CA SER A 369 -16.90 -0.63 -43.70
C SER A 369 -17.24 -0.17 -45.13
N ARG A 370 -16.46 0.76 -45.72
CA ARG A 370 -16.81 1.44 -46.99
C ARG A 370 -15.98 1.03 -48.21
N SER A 371 -15.06 0.06 -48.11
CA SER A 371 -14.18 -0.34 -49.23
C SER A 371 -14.61 -1.59 -50.01
N VAL A 372 -15.85 -2.06 -49.86
CA VAL A 372 -16.41 -3.12 -50.71
C VAL A 372 -17.71 -2.61 -51.33
N GLN A 373 -17.61 -1.93 -52.47
CA GLN A 373 -18.60 -1.96 -53.55
C GLN A 373 -18.13 -1.05 -54.71
N THR A 374 -17.47 -1.65 -55.69
CA THR A 374 -17.46 -1.16 -57.08
C THR A 374 -17.51 -2.36 -58.03
N SER A 375 -18.37 -2.24 -59.05
CA SER A 375 -18.71 -3.19 -60.14
C SER A 375 -19.60 -4.39 -59.72
N THR A 376 -20.71 -4.73 -60.38
CA THR A 376 -20.98 -4.70 -61.83
C THR A 376 -22.49 -4.70 -62.12
N PHE A 377 -22.83 -4.08 -63.26
CA PHE A 377 -24.12 -4.01 -63.94
C PHE A 377 -24.65 -5.39 -64.39
N SER A 378 -25.93 -5.70 -64.18
CA SER A 378 -26.88 -6.22 -65.19
C SER A 378 -28.25 -6.53 -64.56
N ARG A 379 -29.25 -6.69 -65.42
CA ARG A 379 -30.63 -6.21 -65.30
C ARG A 379 -31.61 -7.37 -65.49
N SER A 380 -32.59 -7.54 -64.62
CA SER A 380 -33.94 -8.04 -64.99
C SER A 380 -34.91 -7.86 -63.83
N ALA A 381 -36.12 -7.42 -64.17
CA ALA A 381 -37.24 -7.16 -63.29
C ALA A 381 -37.78 -8.44 -62.64
N ASP A 382 -38.17 -8.37 -61.37
CA ASP A 382 -39.54 -8.71 -60.96
C ASP A 382 -39.84 -8.27 -59.52
N ASP A 383 -41.12 -8.30 -59.24
CA ASP A 383 -41.94 -7.67 -58.20
C ASP A 383 -41.65 -8.00 -56.71
N SER A 384 -42.00 -7.02 -55.87
CA SER A 384 -42.51 -7.11 -54.47
C SER A 384 -41.57 -7.23 -53.24
N LYS A 385 -41.76 -6.21 -52.37
CA LYS A 385 -41.70 -6.13 -50.89
C LYS A 385 -40.33 -6.05 -50.18
N GLU A 386 -40.11 -4.88 -49.60
CA GLU A 386 -39.04 -4.50 -48.68
C GLU A 386 -39.27 -5.08 -47.27
N GLU A 387 -38.28 -5.81 -46.76
CA GLU A 387 -38.01 -6.00 -45.32
C GLU A 387 -36.47 -5.96 -45.19
N GLU A 388 -35.93 -4.90 -44.57
CA GLU A 388 -34.49 -4.67 -44.38
C GLU A 388 -33.97 -5.51 -43.20
N ASP A 389 -33.14 -6.51 -43.49
CA ASP A 389 -32.32 -7.23 -42.51
C ASP A 389 -30.85 -7.08 -42.91
N VAL A 390 -30.10 -6.24 -42.17
CA VAL A 390 -28.69 -5.91 -42.44
C VAL A 390 -27.79 -6.89 -41.68
N HIS A 391 -27.29 -7.90 -42.39
CA HIS A 391 -26.26 -8.81 -41.88
C HIS A 391 -24.91 -8.09 -41.69
N LEU A 392 -24.56 -7.78 -40.44
CA LEU A 392 -23.21 -7.40 -40.01
C LEU A 392 -22.26 -8.61 -40.13
N VAL A 393 -21.12 -8.42 -40.80
CA VAL A 393 -20.01 -9.37 -40.77
C VAL A 393 -19.37 -9.32 -39.37
N PRO A 394 -19.22 -10.44 -38.64
CA PRO A 394 -18.71 -10.41 -37.26
C PRO A 394 -17.22 -10.05 -37.18
N ILE A 395 -16.92 -9.06 -36.35
CA ILE A 395 -15.59 -8.56 -35.96
C ILE A 395 -14.68 -9.69 -35.39
N GLU A 396 -15.25 -10.83 -35.00
CA GLU A 396 -14.52 -12.01 -34.50
C GLU A 396 -13.53 -12.60 -35.52
N LYS A 397 -13.81 -12.52 -36.83
CA LYS A 397 -13.01 -13.21 -37.85
C LYS A 397 -11.62 -12.59 -38.08
N VAL A 398 -11.48 -11.29 -37.85
CA VAL A 398 -10.20 -10.56 -38.00
C VAL A 398 -9.33 -10.69 -36.75
N SER A 399 -9.95 -10.84 -35.57
CA SER A 399 -9.26 -11.14 -34.31
C SER A 399 -8.65 -12.56 -34.34
N LEU A 400 -9.41 -13.52 -34.89
CA LEU A 400 -8.97 -14.93 -34.99
C LEU A 400 -7.69 -15.08 -35.83
N MET A 401 -7.60 -14.41 -37.00
CA MET A 401 -6.45 -14.50 -37.89
C MET A 401 -5.16 -13.91 -37.30
N LYS A 402 -5.26 -12.86 -36.46
CA LYS A 402 -4.08 -12.29 -35.77
C LYS A 402 -3.60 -13.19 -34.63
N SER A 403 -4.51 -13.89 -33.95
CA SER A 403 -4.16 -14.83 -32.88
C SER A 403 -3.43 -16.07 -33.39
N GLU A 404 -3.85 -16.63 -34.54
CA GLU A 404 -3.23 -17.80 -35.16
C GLU A 404 -1.78 -17.54 -35.59
N LEU A 405 -1.54 -16.39 -36.24
CA LEU A 405 -0.21 -15.99 -36.73
C LEU A 405 0.77 -15.67 -35.59
N TYR A 406 0.25 -15.23 -34.44
CA TYR A 406 1.03 -15.01 -33.23
C TYR A 406 1.35 -16.36 -32.54
N LYS A 407 0.37 -17.26 -32.48
CA LYS A 407 0.49 -18.61 -31.90
C LYS A 407 1.50 -19.48 -32.65
N GLU A 408 1.49 -19.46 -33.98
CA GLU A 408 2.43 -20.23 -34.82
C GLU A 408 3.89 -19.79 -34.71
N ARG A 409 4.15 -18.51 -34.40
CA ARG A 409 5.52 -17.98 -34.33
C ARG A 409 6.06 -17.88 -32.91
N MET A 410 5.24 -17.51 -31.93
CA MET A 410 5.70 -17.28 -30.56
C MET A 410 5.82 -18.56 -29.73
N ILE A 411 4.96 -19.57 -29.96
CA ILE A 411 5.04 -20.83 -29.20
C ILE A 411 6.37 -21.55 -29.46
N PRO A 412 6.83 -21.75 -30.72
CA PRO A 412 8.11 -22.41 -30.96
C PRO A 412 9.30 -21.64 -30.38
N LEU A 413 9.24 -20.29 -30.39
CA LEU A 413 10.26 -19.43 -29.80
C LEU A 413 10.30 -19.55 -28.27
N LEU A 414 9.14 -19.52 -27.61
CA LEU A 414 9.02 -19.68 -26.15
C LEU A 414 9.44 -21.09 -25.72
N VAL A 415 9.04 -22.14 -26.44
CA VAL A 415 9.44 -23.52 -26.17
C VAL A 415 10.94 -23.73 -26.39
N ALA A 416 11.52 -23.15 -27.45
CA ALA A 416 12.96 -23.19 -27.72
C ALA A 416 13.78 -22.38 -26.69
N HIS A 417 13.18 -21.36 -26.07
CA HIS A 417 13.84 -20.53 -25.07
C HIS A 417 13.73 -21.13 -23.66
N CYS A 418 12.58 -21.70 -23.29
CA CYS A 418 12.33 -22.35 -22.00
C CYS A 418 13.12 -23.66 -21.83
N SER A 419 13.36 -24.42 -22.90
CA SER A 419 14.12 -25.68 -22.89
C SER A 419 15.62 -25.52 -22.59
N ARG A 420 16.15 -24.30 -22.45
CA ARG A 420 17.59 -24.07 -22.22
C ARG A 420 17.96 -23.65 -20.81
N LYS A 421 17.02 -23.30 -19.91
CA LYS A 421 17.38 -22.74 -18.59
C LYS A 421 16.47 -23.07 -17.39
N PHE A 422 15.39 -23.84 -17.55
CA PHE A 422 14.47 -24.14 -16.43
C PHE A 422 14.19 -25.64 -16.31
N ASP A 423 15.09 -26.37 -15.64
CA ASP A 423 14.79 -27.73 -15.15
C ASP A 423 13.95 -27.71 -13.86
N ALA A 424 13.50 -26.54 -13.40
CA ALA A 424 12.87 -26.35 -12.08
C ALA A 424 11.32 -26.32 -12.09
N PHE A 425 10.67 -26.25 -13.26
CA PHE A 425 9.21 -26.16 -13.35
C PHE A 425 8.61 -27.30 -14.18
N PRO A 426 7.49 -27.90 -13.76
CA PRO A 426 6.79 -28.89 -14.58
C PRO A 426 6.36 -28.29 -15.92
N GLN A 427 6.66 -28.98 -17.01
CA GLN A 427 6.35 -28.55 -18.38
C GLN A 427 4.87 -28.17 -18.58
N ALA A 428 3.95 -28.86 -17.89
CA ALA A 428 2.53 -28.56 -17.88
C ALA A 428 2.19 -27.14 -17.36
N LEU A 429 2.97 -26.61 -16.41
CA LEU A 429 2.77 -25.26 -15.87
C LEU A 429 3.19 -24.19 -16.87
N VAL A 430 4.31 -24.39 -17.56
CA VAL A 430 4.82 -23.48 -18.59
C VAL A 430 3.85 -23.43 -19.79
N GLU A 431 3.35 -24.60 -20.20
CA GLU A 431 2.35 -24.71 -21.27
C GLU A 431 1.01 -24.09 -20.87
N GLY A 432 0.59 -24.25 -19.60
CA GLY A 432 -0.59 -23.59 -19.05
C GLY A 432 -0.47 -22.07 -19.06
N ILE A 433 0.69 -21.54 -18.66
CA ILE A 433 0.95 -20.09 -18.62
C ILE A 433 0.97 -19.51 -20.04
N ALA A 434 1.68 -20.15 -20.97
CA ALA A 434 1.74 -19.72 -22.36
C ALA A 434 0.34 -19.75 -23.01
N SER A 435 -0.44 -20.80 -22.75
CA SER A 435 -1.80 -20.94 -23.26
C SER A 435 -2.74 -19.83 -22.75
N ALA A 436 -2.68 -19.50 -21.46
CA ALA A 436 -3.53 -18.45 -20.88
C ALA A 436 -3.14 -17.03 -21.34
N ILE A 437 -1.84 -16.76 -21.57
CA ILE A 437 -1.37 -15.49 -22.17
C ILE A 437 -1.90 -15.37 -23.60
N ILE A 438 -1.86 -16.46 -24.37
CA ILE A 438 -2.31 -16.52 -25.77
C ILE A 438 -3.84 -16.41 -25.87
N SER A 439 -4.56 -16.93 -24.89
CA SER A 439 -6.04 -16.96 -24.88
C SER A 439 -6.67 -15.66 -24.39
N GLY A 440 -5.87 -14.69 -23.93
CA GLY A 440 -6.37 -13.46 -23.30
C GLY A 440 -7.21 -13.72 -22.04
N PHE A 441 -6.99 -14.87 -21.39
CA PHE A 441 -7.71 -15.25 -20.18
C PHE A 441 -7.22 -14.41 -19.00
N ASP A 442 -8.16 -13.95 -18.17
CA ASP A 442 -7.83 -13.20 -16.96
C ASP A 442 -7.20 -14.15 -15.94
N PHE A 443 -5.89 -14.06 -15.84
CA PHE A 443 -5.03 -14.84 -14.95
C PHE A 443 -5.29 -14.59 -13.46
N GLN A 444 -6.08 -13.57 -13.11
CA GLN A 444 -6.34 -13.22 -11.71
C GLN A 444 -7.00 -14.34 -10.89
N ASP A 445 -7.84 -15.18 -11.51
CA ASP A 445 -8.61 -16.18 -10.77
C ASP A 445 -7.82 -17.47 -10.48
N GLN A 446 -6.84 -17.83 -11.31
CA GLN A 446 -5.97 -19.01 -11.06
C GLN A 446 -4.72 -18.68 -10.24
N LEU A 447 -4.24 -17.44 -10.29
CA LEU A 447 -3.04 -16.99 -9.57
C LEU A 447 -3.33 -16.31 -8.22
N HIS A 448 -4.60 -16.27 -7.79
CA HIS A 448 -5.03 -15.64 -6.53
C HIS A 448 -4.37 -16.19 -5.26
N ASN A 449 -3.60 -17.28 -5.35
CA ASN A 449 -2.92 -17.90 -4.23
C ASN A 449 -1.42 -17.57 -4.11
N ASP A 450 -0.82 -16.77 -5.00
CA ASP A 450 0.64 -16.59 -4.96
C ASP A 450 1.13 -15.22 -5.51
N ALA A 451 0.60 -14.13 -4.95
CA ALA A 451 0.92 -12.75 -5.37
C ALA A 451 2.43 -12.42 -5.36
N PHE A 452 3.21 -13.07 -4.50
CA PHE A 452 4.66 -12.93 -4.44
C PHE A 452 5.36 -13.52 -5.68
N MET A 453 4.99 -14.74 -6.07
CA MET A 453 5.51 -15.40 -7.27
C MET A 453 5.15 -14.63 -8.55
N ILE A 454 3.97 -14.01 -8.60
CA ILE A 454 3.57 -13.15 -9.72
C ILE A 454 4.49 -11.93 -9.82
N HIS A 455 4.76 -11.27 -8.70
CA HIS A 455 5.62 -10.09 -8.68
C HIS A 455 7.06 -10.45 -9.09
N GLU A 456 7.61 -11.52 -8.54
CA GLU A 456 8.97 -11.99 -8.85
C GLU A 456 9.11 -12.42 -10.32
N LEU A 457 8.13 -13.14 -10.85
CA LEU A 457 8.11 -13.55 -12.25
C LEU A 457 7.99 -12.34 -13.18
N LYS A 458 7.10 -11.38 -12.86
CA LYS A 458 6.94 -10.14 -13.63
C LYS A 458 8.24 -9.34 -13.68
N VAL A 459 8.88 -9.11 -12.53
CA VAL A 459 10.16 -8.38 -12.43
C VAL A 459 11.25 -9.09 -13.24
N THR A 460 11.30 -10.42 -13.20
CA THR A 460 12.28 -11.22 -13.92
C THR A 460 12.07 -11.13 -15.44
N ILE A 461 10.84 -11.24 -15.92
CA ILE A 461 10.49 -11.11 -17.34
C ILE A 461 10.80 -9.69 -17.86
N GLU A 462 10.42 -8.65 -17.11
CA GLU A 462 10.70 -7.25 -17.48
C GLU A 462 12.21 -6.98 -17.58
N LYS A 463 12.99 -7.53 -16.65
CA LYS A 463 14.46 -7.42 -16.67
C LYS A 463 15.06 -8.13 -17.88
N GLN A 464 14.58 -9.32 -18.21
CA GLN A 464 15.08 -10.09 -19.35
C GLN A 464 14.71 -9.43 -20.69
N LEU A 465 13.47 -8.97 -20.85
CA LEU A 465 13.03 -8.25 -22.06
C LEU A 465 13.85 -6.98 -22.30
N ARG A 466 14.21 -6.26 -21.22
CA ARG A 466 15.09 -5.09 -21.32
C ARG A 466 16.49 -5.47 -21.82
N ALA A 467 17.09 -6.52 -21.26
CA ALA A 467 18.40 -7.01 -21.69
C ALA A 467 18.39 -7.45 -23.17
N ASP A 468 17.35 -8.19 -23.60
CA ASP A 468 17.22 -8.65 -24.97
C ASP A 468 17.01 -7.49 -25.95
N PHE A 469 16.25 -6.46 -25.54
CA PHE A 469 16.07 -5.24 -26.32
C PHE A 469 17.38 -4.46 -26.51
N GLU A 470 18.22 -4.37 -25.47
CA GLU A 470 19.54 -3.73 -25.55
C GLU A 470 20.49 -4.46 -26.52
N VAL A 471 20.45 -5.81 -26.52
CA VAL A 471 21.19 -6.63 -27.48
C VAL A 471 20.69 -6.40 -28.90
N LEU A 472 19.38 -6.33 -29.10
CA LEU A 472 18.78 -6.04 -30.40
C LEU A 472 19.22 -4.66 -30.91
N CYS A 473 19.16 -3.62 -30.07
CA CYS A 473 19.63 -2.28 -30.42
C CYS A 473 21.11 -2.27 -30.81
N SER A 474 21.95 -3.01 -30.08
CA SER A 474 23.38 -3.14 -30.36
C SER A 474 23.63 -3.81 -31.72
N ASN A 475 22.87 -4.86 -32.05
CA ASN A 475 22.97 -5.55 -33.33
C ASN A 475 22.50 -4.68 -34.50
N VAL A 476 21.40 -3.95 -34.34
CA VAL A 476 20.90 -3.00 -35.36
C VAL A 476 21.95 -1.91 -35.62
N LYS A 477 22.60 -1.39 -34.57
CA LYS A 477 23.66 -0.40 -34.70
C LYS A 477 24.87 -0.97 -35.46
N ALA A 478 25.34 -2.16 -35.10
CA ALA A 478 26.44 -2.82 -35.81
C ALA A 478 26.14 -3.04 -37.31
N VAL A 479 24.91 -3.46 -37.63
CA VAL A 479 24.49 -3.61 -39.04
C VAL A 479 24.46 -2.27 -39.77
N SER A 480 23.99 -1.21 -39.12
CA SER A 480 23.96 0.13 -39.73
C SER A 480 25.36 0.68 -40.02
N GLU A 481 26.35 0.38 -39.18
CA GLU A 481 27.75 0.79 -39.38
C GLU A 481 28.40 0.01 -40.54
N VAL A 482 28.11 -1.27 -40.68
CA VAL A 482 28.59 -2.10 -41.79
C VAL A 482 27.99 -1.66 -43.13
N VAL A 483 26.67 -1.38 -43.15
CA VAL A 483 25.97 -0.94 -44.36
C VAL A 483 26.36 0.50 -44.73
N GLY A 484 26.55 1.38 -43.75
CA GLY A 484 27.03 2.74 -43.98
C GLY A 484 28.47 2.81 -44.49
N GLY A 485 29.34 1.90 -44.05
CA GLY A 485 30.74 1.85 -44.50
C GLY A 485 30.92 1.40 -45.96
N GLN A 486 30.01 0.57 -46.50
CA GLN A 486 30.12 0.08 -47.89
C GLN A 486 29.72 1.12 -48.94
N PHE A 487 28.98 2.17 -48.59
CA PHE A 487 28.60 3.23 -49.53
C PHE A 487 29.66 4.32 -49.71
N VAL A 488 30.64 4.42 -48.81
CA VAL A 488 31.68 5.48 -48.87
C VAL A 488 32.86 5.09 -49.76
N THR A 489 33.07 3.80 -50.08
CA THR A 489 34.21 3.34 -50.89
C THR A 489 33.91 3.16 -52.39
N ALA A 490 32.72 3.50 -52.87
CA ALA A 490 32.34 3.33 -54.29
C ALA A 490 32.29 4.64 -55.11
N THR A 491 32.79 5.75 -54.56
CA THR A 491 32.98 7.02 -55.29
C THR A 491 34.42 7.51 -55.08
N GLY A 492 35.36 6.87 -55.78
CA GLY A 492 36.77 7.24 -55.84
C GLY A 492 37.34 6.78 -57.17
#